data_AF-A0A7J2QY56-F1
#
_entry.id   AF-A0A7J2QY56-F1
#
_cell.length_a   1.000
_cell.length_b   1.000
_cell.length_c   1.000
_cell.angle_alpha   90.00
_cell.angle_beta   90.00
_cell.angle_gamma   90.00
#
_symmetry.space_group_name_H-M   'P 1'
#
loop_
_entity.id
_entity.type
_entity.pdbx_description
1 polymer ?
#
loop_
_entity_poly.entity_id
_entity_poly.type
_entity_poly.pdbx_seq_one_letter_code
_entity_poly.pdbx_strand_id
1 'polypeptide(L)' 'MLGIPFFAFDQRSLEQIAKQIHSSMSRAIDPFHTLDDGDVLFMVTTDEIENNQVSPMAFGIMASDVVWDAVLNSYEKN' A
#
# COMPACT_ATOMS: atom_id res chain seq x y z
N MET A 1 3.65 32.59 -11.89
CA MET A 1 4.06 31.34 -11.22
C MET A 1 2.83 30.80 -10.51
N LEU A 2 2.02 29.98 -11.18
CA LEU A 2 0.87 29.30 -10.56
C LEU A 2 1.32 27.87 -10.29
N GLY A 3 1.53 27.55 -9.01
CA GLY A 3 2.01 26.26 -8.54
C GLY A 3 0.97 25.18 -8.81
N ILE A 4 1.29 24.29 -9.74
CA ILE A 4 0.59 23.01 -9.93
C ILE A 4 0.88 22.19 -8.67
N PRO A 5 -0.10 21.54 -8.02
CA PRO A 5 0.19 20.76 -6.83
C PRO A 5 1.09 19.58 -7.22
N PHE A 6 2.17 19.43 -6.47
CA PHE A 6 3.26 18.50 -6.74
C PHE A 6 2.98 17.20 -5.99
N PHE A 7 2.28 16.26 -6.64
CA PHE A 7 1.89 14.99 -6.02
C PHE A 7 2.98 13.92 -6.21
N ALA A 8 3.27 13.14 -5.16
CA ALA A 8 4.19 12.00 -5.24
C ALA A 8 3.69 10.92 -6.20
N PHE A 9 2.39 10.64 -6.17
CA PHE A 9 1.69 9.76 -7.10
C PHE A 9 0.33 10.37 -7.42
N ASP A 10 -0.13 10.20 -8.67
CA ASP A 10 -1.52 10.54 -9.00
C ASP A 10 -2.51 9.59 -8.32
N GLN A 11 -3.76 10.02 -8.21
CA GLN A 11 -4.83 9.26 -7.55
C GLN A 11 -4.99 7.83 -8.09
N ARG A 12 -4.90 7.65 -9.42
CA ARG A 12 -5.07 6.33 -10.04
C ARG A 12 -3.88 5.43 -9.69
N SER A 13 -2.68 5.98 -9.70
CA SER A 13 -1.47 5.27 -9.26
C SER A 13 -1.61 4.81 -7.81
N LEU A 14 -2.05 5.70 -6.89
CA LEU A 14 -2.32 5.35 -5.49
C LEU A 14 -3.36 4.22 -5.37
N GLU A 15 -4.47 4.30 -6.08
CA GLU A 15 -5.51 3.25 -6.06
C GLU A 15 -4.99 1.89 -6.55
N GLN A 16 -4.12 1.86 -7.55
CA GLN A 16 -3.52 0.61 -8.04
C GLN A 16 -2.48 0.06 -7.07
N ILE A 17 -1.64 0.92 -6.50
CA ILE A 17 -0.69 0.53 -5.46
C ILE A 17 -1.44 -0.07 -4.26
N ALA A 18 -2.52 0.58 -3.81
CA ALA A 18 -3.33 0.09 -2.71
C ALA A 18 -3.87 -1.33 -2.97
N LYS A 19 -4.40 -1.59 -4.19
CA LYS A 19 -4.87 -2.93 -4.58
C LYS A 19 -3.74 -3.95 -4.60
N GLN A 20 -2.59 -3.60 -5.17
CA GLN A 20 -1.41 -4.47 -5.18
C GLN A 20 -0.98 -4.86 -3.76
N ILE A 21 -0.86 -3.87 -2.87
CA ILE A 21 -0.47 -4.10 -1.47
C ILE A 21 -1.53 -4.97 -0.77
N HIS A 22 -2.81 -4.64 -0.93
CA HIS A 22 -3.90 -5.38 -0.31
C HIS A 22 -3.88 -6.85 -0.75
N SER A 23 -3.83 -7.14 -2.05
CA SER A 23 -3.75 -8.52 -2.55
C SER A 23 -2.48 -9.26 -2.08
N SER A 24 -1.36 -8.56 -1.85
CA SER A 24 -0.11 -9.17 -1.38
C SER A 24 -0.19 -9.73 0.05
N MET A 25 -1.19 -9.32 0.84
CA MET A 25 -1.43 -9.81 2.20
C MET A 25 -1.81 -11.29 2.23
N SER A 26 -2.27 -11.85 1.10
CA SER A 26 -2.52 -13.29 0.94
C SER A 26 -1.29 -14.17 1.16
N ARG A 27 -0.07 -13.59 1.16
CA ARG A 27 1.16 -14.30 1.55
C ARG A 27 1.19 -14.67 3.03
N ALA A 28 0.52 -13.89 3.88
CA ALA A 28 0.54 -14.02 5.34
C ALA A 28 -0.81 -14.46 5.92
N ILE A 29 -1.91 -14.18 5.22
CA ILE A 29 -3.27 -14.53 5.61
C ILE A 29 -3.81 -15.48 4.56
N ASP A 30 -4.18 -16.70 4.95
CA ASP A 30 -4.74 -17.70 4.05
C ASP A 30 -5.86 -18.49 4.76
N PRO A 31 -7.11 -18.49 4.24
CA PRO A 31 -7.55 -17.79 3.03
C PRO A 31 -7.69 -16.26 3.23
N PHE A 32 -7.70 -15.49 2.14
CA PHE A 32 -7.83 -14.03 2.14
C PHE A 32 -8.79 -13.54 1.04
N HIS A 33 -9.46 -12.39 1.25
CA HIS A 33 -10.52 -11.88 0.37
C HIS A 33 -11.66 -12.88 0.16
N THR A 34 -12.05 -13.63 1.19
CA THR A 34 -13.19 -14.58 1.10
C THR A 34 -14.54 -13.85 1.18
N LEU A 35 -15.63 -14.59 0.95
CA LEU A 35 -16.99 -14.03 1.05
C LEU A 35 -17.36 -13.61 2.47
N ASP A 36 -16.73 -14.22 3.48
CA ASP A 36 -17.00 -13.95 4.88
C ASP A 36 -16.12 -12.80 5.43
N ASP A 37 -15.13 -12.35 4.65
CA ASP A 37 -14.19 -11.30 5.05
C ASP A 37 -14.68 -9.90 4.65
N GLY A 38 -14.48 -8.95 5.55
CA GLY A 38 -14.73 -7.52 5.34
C GLY A 38 -13.44 -6.73 5.11
N ASP A 39 -12.48 -7.30 4.38
CA ASP A 39 -11.13 -6.73 4.25
C ASP A 39 -11.14 -5.35 3.60
N VAL A 40 -10.58 -4.35 4.30
CA VAL A 40 -10.45 -2.97 3.81
C VAL A 40 -9.04 -2.47 4.09
N LEU A 41 -8.36 -2.01 3.03
CA LEU A 41 -7.07 -1.33 3.12
C LEU A 41 -7.22 0.13 2.69
N PHE A 42 -6.74 1.04 3.53
CA PHE A 42 -6.64 2.46 3.22
C PHE A 42 -5.19 2.81 2.89
N MET A 43 -4.96 3.36 1.69
CA MET A 43 -3.70 3.99 1.34
C MET A 43 -3.84 5.50 1.55
N VAL A 44 -2.95 6.06 2.38
CA VAL A 44 -2.92 7.50 2.68
C VAL A 44 -1.50 7.99 2.42
N THR A 45 -1.39 9.16 1.80
CA THR A 45 -0.12 9.85 1.57
C THR A 45 -0.18 11.23 2.22
N THR A 46 0.93 11.67 2.83
CA THR A 46 1.11 13.05 3.30
C THR A 46 1.47 14.00 2.16
N ASP A 47 1.88 13.44 1.02
CA ASP A 47 2.27 14.15 -0.19
C ASP A 47 3.46 15.12 0.01
N GLU A 48 4.35 14.81 0.95
CA GLU A 48 5.48 15.69 1.32
C GLU A 48 6.72 15.52 0.44
N ILE A 49 6.87 14.39 -0.25
CA ILE A 49 8.08 14.03 -1.00
C ILE A 49 7.78 13.92 -2.48
N GLU A 50 8.51 14.69 -3.30
CA GLU A 50 8.50 14.51 -4.74
C GLU A 50 9.08 13.15 -5.11
N ASN A 51 8.31 12.33 -5.83
CA ASN A 51 8.78 11.02 -6.25
C ASN A 51 9.17 11.01 -7.73
N ASN A 52 10.47 11.19 -7.99
CA ASN A 52 11.05 11.07 -9.34
C ASN A 52 11.97 9.85 -9.51
N GLN A 53 12.17 9.04 -8.46
CA GLN A 53 13.11 7.90 -8.48
C GLN A 53 12.41 6.53 -8.38
N VAL A 54 11.20 6.46 -7.85
CA VAL A 54 10.55 5.18 -7.52
C VAL A 54 9.28 5.01 -8.35
N SER A 55 9.22 3.95 -9.16
CA SER A 55 8.01 3.63 -9.89
C SER A 55 6.88 3.19 -8.94
N PRO A 56 5.59 3.39 -9.28
CA PRO A 56 4.46 2.89 -8.50
C PRO A 56 4.58 1.39 -8.16
N MET A 57 5.01 0.58 -9.12
CA MET A 57 5.22 -0.86 -8.94
C MET A 57 6.29 -1.15 -7.88
N ALA A 58 7.46 -0.51 -7.99
CA ALA A 58 8.56 -0.71 -7.06
C ALA A 58 8.17 -0.28 -5.64
N PHE A 59 7.46 0.86 -5.52
CA PHE A 59 6.92 1.31 -4.25
C PHE A 59 5.95 0.28 -3.65
N GLY A 60 5.02 -0.23 -4.46
CA GLY A 60 4.07 -1.25 -4.04
C GLY A 60 4.75 -2.52 -3.51
N ILE A 61 5.83 -2.99 -4.15
CA ILE A 61 6.59 -4.15 -3.68
C ILE A 61 7.22 -3.89 -2.31
N MET A 62 7.90 -2.75 -2.14
CA MET A 62 8.52 -2.41 -0.84
C MET A 62 7.48 -2.25 0.26
N ALA A 63 6.36 -1.59 -0.03
CA ALA A 63 5.27 -1.40 0.91
C ALA A 63 4.56 -2.72 1.27
N SER A 64 4.46 -3.66 0.34
CA SER A 64 3.92 -5.00 0.59
C SER A 64 4.72 -5.78 1.64
N ASP A 65 6.03 -5.60 1.71
CA ASP A 65 6.86 -6.26 2.73
C ASP A 65 6.67 -5.60 4.11
N VAL A 66 6.55 -4.26 4.17
CA VAL A 66 6.19 -3.56 5.41
C VAL A 66 4.81 -3.99 5.93
N VAL A 67 3.84 -4.17 5.04
CA VAL A 67 2.50 -4.67 5.43
C VAL A 67 2.58 -6.12 5.89
N TRP A 68 3.42 -6.97 5.29
CA TRP A 68 3.64 -8.32 5.80
C TRP A 68 4.19 -8.28 7.22
N ASP A 69 5.25 -7.52 7.47
CA ASP A 69 5.80 -7.35 8.81
C ASP A 69 4.73 -6.88 9.80
N ALA A 70 3.88 -5.92 9.41
CA ALA A 70 2.78 -5.45 10.24
C ALA A 70 1.76 -6.56 10.56
N VAL A 71 1.41 -7.41 9.59
CA VAL A 71 0.52 -8.56 9.81
C VAL A 71 1.15 -9.56 10.79
N LEU A 72 2.42 -9.93 10.64
CA LEU A 72 3.10 -10.85 11.57
C LEU A 72 3.16 -10.27 12.99
N ASN A 73 3.51 -8.99 13.11
CA ASN A 73 3.59 -8.29 14.38
C ASN A 73 2.21 -8.08 15.04
N SER A 74 1.09 -8.28 14.32
CA SER A 74 -0.25 -8.10 14.88
C SER A 74 -0.67 -9.21 15.85
N TYR A 75 -0.03 -10.39 15.77
CA TYR A 75 -0.34 -11.54 16.63
C TYR A 75 0.89 -12.12 17.35
N GLU A 76 2.11 -11.76 16.94
CA GLU A 76 3.30 -12.08 17.73
C GLU A 76 3.31 -11.27 19.04
N LYS A 77 3.45 -11.97 20.18
CA LYS A 77 3.63 -11.31 21.48
C LYS A 77 5.07 -10.84 21.60
N ASN A 78 5.25 -9.54 21.82
CA ASN A 78 6.51 -8.95 22.32
C ASN A 78 6.98 -9.64 23.61
#